data_AF-A0A6N2DRY6-F1
#
_entry.id   AF-A0A6N2DRY6-F1
#
_cell.length_a   1.000
_cell.length_b   1.000
_cell.length_c   1.000
_cell.angle_alpha   90.00
_cell.angle_beta   90.00
_cell.angle_gamma   90.00
#
_symmetry.space_group_name_H-M   'P 1'
#
loop_
_entity.id
_entity.type
_entity.pdbx_description
1 polymer ?
#
loop_
_entity_poly.entity_id
_entity_poly.type
_entity_poly.pdbx_seq_one_letter_code
_entity_poly.pdbx_strand_id
1 'polypeptide(L)'
;MAKLAKYLLIAGSVTFLGAVAWWYAFYQQFLGDKVKMASDCFYFSRDYCVLADAAALVSRVPVYSPVAFWSAVGLLAAGILVLAAAPSGR
;
A
#
# COMPACT_ATOMS: atom_id res chain seq x y z
N MET A 1 7.54 -2.40 -25.36
CA MET A 1 6.36 -1.87 -24.66
C MET A 1 5.57 -2.95 -23.92
N ALA A 2 4.96 -3.92 -24.59
CA ALA A 2 4.06 -4.91 -23.96
C ALA A 2 4.69 -5.74 -22.81
N LYS A 3 5.92 -6.27 -22.99
CA LYS A 3 6.60 -7.05 -21.93
C LYS A 3 6.97 -6.18 -20.72
N LEU A 4 7.43 -4.94 -20.94
CA LEU A 4 7.79 -4.00 -19.89
C LEU A 4 6.54 -3.58 -19.07
N ALA A 5 5.45 -3.25 -19.74
CA ALA A 5 4.17 -2.93 -19.10
C ALA A 5 3.65 -4.12 -18.26
N LYS A 6 3.74 -5.35 -18.78
CA LYS A 6 3.38 -6.56 -18.04
C LYS A 6 4.21 -6.72 -16.76
N TYR A 7 5.54 -6.55 -16.83
CA TYR A 7 6.39 -6.64 -15.65
C TYR A 7 6.10 -5.53 -14.63
N LEU A 8 5.90 -4.30 -15.08
CA LEU A 8 5.53 -3.18 -14.21
C LEU A 8 4.18 -3.40 -13.52
N LEU A 9 3.20 -3.94 -14.23
CA LEU A 9 1.89 -4.25 -13.65
C LEU A 9 1.97 -5.39 -12.64
N ILE A 10 2.74 -6.44 -12.92
CA ILE A 10 2.96 -7.54 -11.96
C ILE A 10 3.66 -7.01 -10.73
N ALA A 11 4.77 -6.28 -10.90
CA ALA A 11 5.53 -5.71 -9.79
C ALA A 11 4.67 -4.74 -8.98
N GLY A 12 3.98 -3.81 -9.63
CA GLY A 12 3.04 -2.89 -8.98
C GLY A 12 1.93 -3.61 -8.21
N SER A 13 1.33 -4.64 -8.82
CA SER A 13 0.26 -5.42 -8.18
C SER A 13 0.74 -6.17 -6.95
N VAL A 14 1.89 -6.86 -7.06
CA VAL A 14 2.48 -7.59 -5.94
C VAL A 14 2.86 -6.64 -4.81
N THR A 15 3.46 -5.50 -5.14
CA THR A 15 3.86 -4.50 -4.14
C THR A 15 2.64 -3.88 -3.46
N PHE A 16 1.59 -3.57 -4.22
CA PHE A 16 0.33 -3.04 -3.70
C PHE A 16 -0.37 -4.03 -2.76
N LEU A 17 -0.51 -5.29 -3.18
CA LEU A 17 -1.09 -6.34 -2.33
C LEU A 17 -0.26 -6.57 -1.06
N GLY A 18 1.06 -6.55 -1.18
CA GLY A 18 1.97 -6.62 -0.03
C GLY A 18 1.77 -5.45 0.93
N ALA A 19 1.60 -4.24 0.42
CA ALA A 19 1.36 -3.05 1.24
C ALA A 19 0.00 -3.09 1.95
N VAL A 20 -1.05 -3.59 1.29
CA VAL A 20 -2.38 -3.82 1.91
C VAL A 20 -2.30 -4.89 3.00
N ALA A 21 -1.62 -6.01 2.73
CA ALA A 21 -1.45 -7.08 3.71
C ALA A 21 -0.64 -6.62 4.91
N TRP A 22 0.43 -5.83 4.69
CA TRP A 22 1.24 -5.24 5.75
C TRP A 22 0.44 -4.26 6.61
N TRP A 23 -0.33 -3.37 5.99
CA TRP A 23 -1.26 -2.47 6.70
C TRP A 23 -2.23 -3.26 7.59
N TYR A 24 -2.88 -4.30 7.03
CA TYR A 24 -3.85 -5.10 7.75
C TYR A 24 -3.20 -5.80 8.95
N ALA A 25 -2.08 -6.48 8.74
CA ALA A 25 -1.35 -7.18 9.81
C ALA A 25 -0.91 -6.22 10.92
N PHE A 26 -0.47 -5.01 10.57
CA PHE A 26 -0.03 -4.02 11.54
C PHE A 26 -1.19 -3.44 12.37
N TYR A 27 -2.35 -3.17 11.77
CA TYR A 27 -3.48 -2.59 12.51
C TYR A 27 -4.36 -3.62 13.20
N GLN A 28 -4.44 -4.86 12.71
CA GLN A 28 -5.22 -5.93 13.32
C GLN A 28 -4.72 -6.26 14.74
N GLN A 29 -3.41 -6.20 14.99
CA GLN A 29 -2.84 -6.43 16.33
C GLN A 29 -3.30 -5.40 17.38
N PHE A 30 -3.71 -4.19 16.97
CA PHE A 30 -4.11 -3.11 17.90
C PHE A 30 -5.61 -2.87 17.92
N LEU A 31 -6.27 -2.99 16.76
CA LEU A 31 -7.69 -2.66 16.60
C LEU A 31 -8.59 -3.90 16.53
N GLY A 32 -8.01 -5.10 16.37
CA GLY A 32 -8.77 -6.34 16.20
C GLY A 32 -9.80 -6.21 15.07
N ASP A 33 -11.06 -6.51 15.39
CA ASP A 33 -12.17 -6.45 14.43
C ASP A 33 -12.49 -5.02 13.96
N LYS A 34 -12.00 -3.99 14.66
CA LYS A 34 -12.18 -2.59 14.29
C LYS A 34 -11.10 -2.08 13.32
N VAL A 35 -10.32 -2.96 12.70
CA VAL A 35 -9.26 -2.62 11.71
C VAL A 35 -9.76 -1.70 10.59
N LYS A 36 -11.07 -1.75 10.25
CA LYS A 36 -11.67 -0.84 9.27
C LYS A 36 -11.57 0.64 9.67
N MET A 37 -11.48 0.97 10.95
CA MET A 37 -11.25 2.37 11.39
C MET A 37 -9.85 2.88 11.00
N ALA A 38 -8.87 1.99 10.82
CA ALA A 38 -7.54 2.37 10.35
C ALA A 38 -7.50 2.72 8.86
N SER A 39 -8.60 2.57 8.10
CA SER A 39 -8.60 2.98 6.70
C SER A 39 -8.45 4.49 6.56
N ASP A 40 -8.85 5.26 7.57
CA ASP A 40 -8.60 6.71 7.59
C ASP A 40 -7.11 7.02 7.67
N CYS A 41 -6.30 6.13 8.27
CA CYS A 41 -4.84 6.26 8.33
C CYS A 41 -4.15 6.04 6.97
N PHE A 42 -4.87 5.59 5.93
CA PHE A 42 -4.35 5.63 4.56
C PHE A 42 -4.26 7.06 4.03
N TYR A 43 -5.18 7.93 4.44
CA TYR A 43 -5.39 9.24 3.83
C TYR A 43 -5.01 10.40 4.75
N PHE A 44 -5.16 10.22 6.07
CA PHE A 44 -4.99 11.27 7.05
C PHE A 44 -4.08 10.85 8.21
N SER A 45 -3.21 11.76 8.62
CA SER A 45 -2.43 11.66 9.86
C SER A 45 -3.30 12.13 11.04
N ARG A 46 -4.21 11.28 11.51
CA ARG A 46 -5.04 11.56 12.70
C ARG A 46 -4.36 11.06 13.98
N ASP A 47 -4.80 11.54 15.15
CA ASP A 47 -4.20 11.20 16.45
C ASP A 47 -4.22 9.69 16.77
N TYR A 48 -5.23 8.95 16.30
CA TYR A 48 -5.27 7.48 16.43
C TYR A 48 -4.35 6.74 15.45
N CYS A 49 -3.82 7.44 14.43
CA CYS A 49 -2.77 6.91 13.57
C CYS A 49 -1.38 7.10 14.21
N VAL A 50 -1.20 8.12 15.07
CA VAL A 50 0.01 8.29 15.93
C VAL A 50 0.13 7.16 16.95
N LEU A 51 -0.97 6.46 17.25
CA LEU A 51 -0.92 5.21 18.00
C LEU A 51 0.02 4.18 17.36
N ALA A 52 0.29 4.28 16.04
CA ALA A 52 1.31 3.49 15.34
C ALA A 52 2.73 3.70 15.89
N ASP A 53 3.07 4.90 16.35
CA ASP A 53 4.40 5.22 16.91
C ASP A 53 4.56 4.63 18.32
N ALA A 54 3.52 4.67 19.15
CA ALA A 54 3.53 3.97 20.44
C ALA A 54 3.48 2.45 20.25
N ALA A 55 2.74 1.99 19.25
CA ALA A 55 2.69 0.60 18.81
C ALA A 55 4.04 0.08 18.30
N ALA A 56 4.91 0.93 17.76
CA ALA A 56 6.24 0.55 17.29
C ALA A 56 7.07 -0.16 18.35
N LEU A 57 6.88 0.18 19.63
CA LEU A 57 7.60 -0.39 20.77
C LEU A 57 7.17 -1.82 21.11
N VAL A 58 5.96 -2.23 20.68
CA VAL A 58 5.34 -3.51 21.05
C VAL A 58 4.89 -4.34 19.84
N SER A 59 5.01 -3.78 18.64
CA SER A 59 4.62 -4.40 17.38
C SER A 59 5.56 -5.54 17.01
N ARG A 60 5.00 -6.66 16.53
CA ARG A 60 5.78 -7.76 15.94
C ARG A 60 6.04 -7.56 14.44
N VAL A 61 5.41 -6.57 13.85
CA VAL A 61 5.44 -6.25 12.42
C VAL A 61 6.10 -4.88 12.25
N PRO A 62 6.84 -4.61 11.16
CA PRO A 62 7.38 -3.28 10.91
C PRO A 62 6.30 -2.20 10.97
N VAL A 63 6.65 -1.01 11.48
CA VAL A 63 5.72 0.11 11.66
C VAL A 63 5.14 0.53 10.31
N TYR A 64 3.82 0.54 10.20
CA TYR A 64 3.16 0.97 8.99
C TYR A 64 3.51 2.42 8.64
N SER A 65 3.87 2.66 7.37
CA SER A 65 4.10 4.00 6.83
C SER A 65 3.16 4.28 5.66
N PRO A 66 2.33 5.33 5.72
CA PRO A 66 1.46 5.70 4.61
C PRO A 66 2.25 6.08 3.36
N VAL A 67 3.47 6.61 3.51
CA VAL A 67 4.35 6.97 2.36
C VAL A 67 4.72 5.72 1.55
N ALA A 68 5.04 4.61 2.21
CA ALA A 68 5.38 3.36 1.54
C ALA A 68 4.18 2.72 0.83
N PHE A 69 2.98 2.86 1.40
CA PHE A 69 1.75 2.43 0.72
C PHE A 69 1.49 3.23 -0.56
N TRP A 70 1.57 4.56 -0.48
CA TRP A 70 1.34 5.42 -1.63
C TRP A 70 2.41 5.33 -2.71
N SER A 71 3.65 4.98 -2.36
CA SER A 71 4.68 4.69 -3.36
C SER A 71 4.35 3.43 -4.17
N ALA A 72 3.82 2.39 -3.52
CA ALA A 72 3.34 1.18 -4.20
C ALA A 72 2.14 1.50 -5.13
N VAL A 73 1.20 2.34 -4.67
CA VAL A 73 0.09 2.83 -5.51
C VAL A 73 0.62 3.62 -6.71
N GLY A 74 1.58 4.51 -6.51
CA GLY A 74 2.21 5.29 -7.57
C GLY A 74 2.91 4.42 -8.61
N LEU A 75 3.61 3.38 -8.18
CA LEU A 75 4.27 2.42 -9.07
C LEU A 75 3.25 1.64 -9.92
N LEU A 76 2.16 1.18 -9.29
CA LEU A 76 1.08 0.51 -10.01
C LEU A 76 0.40 1.45 -11.02
N ALA A 77 0.10 2.69 -10.62
CA ALA A 77 -0.48 3.71 -11.49
C ALA A 77 0.44 4.02 -12.68
N ALA A 78 1.75 4.14 -12.46
CA ALA A 78 2.73 4.33 -13.53
C ALA A 78 2.72 3.14 -14.52
N GLY A 79 2.65 1.90 -14.02
CA GLY A 79 2.52 0.71 -14.86
C GLY A 79 1.24 0.72 -15.72
N ILE A 80 0.11 1.15 -15.14
CA ILE A 80 -1.17 1.30 -15.85
C ILE A 80 -1.06 2.39 -16.93
N LEU A 81 -0.48 3.55 -16.61
CA LEU A 81 -0.31 4.65 -17.57
C LEU A 81 0.61 4.26 -18.73
N VAL A 82 1.71 3.56 -18.45
CA VAL A 82 2.63 3.05 -19.49
C VAL A 82 1.93 2.02 -20.38
N LEU A 83 1.04 1.19 -19.83
CA LEU A 83 0.23 0.28 -20.63
C LEU A 83 -0.79 1.04 -21.49
N ALA A 84 -1.48 2.02 -20.92
CA ALA A 84 -2.50 2.81 -21.62
C ALA A 84 -1.91 3.68 -22.74
N ALA A 85 -0.69 4.20 -22.55
CA ALA A 85 0.04 4.98 -23.53
C ALA A 85 0.83 4.11 -24.54
N ALA A 86 0.89 2.79 -24.35
CA ALA A 86 1.52 1.91 -25.33
C ALA A 86 0.67 1.96 -26.61
N PRO A 87 1.28 2.22 -27.79
CA PRO A 87 0.54 2.30 -29.03
C PRO A 87 -0.21 0.97 -29.24
N SER A 88 -1.53 1.06 -29.36
CA SER A 88 -2.38 -0.03 -29.80
C SER A 88 -2.01 -0.32 -31.25
N GLY A 89 -1.04 -1.23 -31.43
CA GLY A 89 -0.88 -1.91 -32.71
C GLY A 89 -2.22 -2.58 -33.02
N ARG A 90 -2.87 -2.10 -34.08
CA ARG A 90 -3.95 -2.82 -34.78
C ARG A 90 -3.54 -4.27 -35.05
#